data_AF-A0A9E3AIF5-F1
#
_entry.id   AF-A0A9E3AIF5-F1
#
_cell.length_a   1.000
_cell.length_b   1.000
_cell.length_c   1.000
_cell.angle_alpha   90.00
_cell.angle_beta   90.00
_cell.angle_gamma   90.00
#
_symmetry.space_group_name_H-M   'P 1'
#
loop_
_entity.id
_entity.type
_entity.pdbx_description
1 polymer ?
#
loop_
_entity_poly.entity_id
_entity_poly.type
_entity_poly.pdbx_seq_one_letter_code
_entity_poly.pdbx_strand_id
1 'polypeptide(L)'
;MNNRRWRCLVVAAIVMLVPTFAHADVIWPALFLEPRLLSVPIVVVGLLIEAAVLRLGFRMRWLKAIFASAVANAISAALGAVLIPVAGIAWEIFPGILLYKVLNMGTFNPFTWAATFSLATAVTTAIEVGSLHAIFNVPLMPRTWGLWFFANAASVSLAFASFAIQPDR
;
A
#
# COMPACT_ATOMS: atom_id res chain seq x y z
N MET A 1 -28.15 10.57 24.25
CA MET A 1 -27.14 10.93 23.23
C MET A 1 -26.68 9.66 22.52
N ASN A 2 -26.74 9.62 21.19
CA ASN A 2 -26.65 8.39 20.39
C ASN A 2 -25.21 7.81 20.39
N ASN A 3 -25.04 6.54 20.79
CA ASN A 3 -23.73 5.84 20.89
C ASN A 3 -22.88 5.94 19.61
N ARG A 4 -23.54 6.09 18.45
CA ARG A 4 -22.86 6.24 17.16
C ARG A 4 -22.07 7.55 17.05
N ARG A 5 -22.61 8.65 17.58
CA ARG A 5 -21.95 9.98 17.53
C ARG A 5 -20.71 10.03 18.44
N TRP A 6 -20.77 9.40 19.61
CA TRP A 6 -19.62 9.29 20.50
C TRP A 6 -18.47 8.48 19.89
N ARG A 7 -18.76 7.36 19.22
CA ARG A 7 -17.73 6.58 18.53
C ARG A 7 -17.07 7.36 17.39
N CYS A 8 -17.85 8.10 16.60
CA CYS A 8 -17.31 8.98 15.55
C CYS A 8 -16.45 10.11 16.12
N LEU A 9 -16.85 10.71 17.24
CA LEU A 9 -16.09 11.78 17.90
C LEU A 9 -14.81 11.24 18.54
N VAL A 10 -14.83 10.04 19.11
CA VAL A 10 -13.62 9.40 19.66
C VAL A 10 -12.65 9.02 18.55
N VAL A 11 -13.13 8.45 17.44
CA VAL A 11 -12.28 8.15 16.27
C VAL A 11 -11.73 9.44 15.67
N ALA A 12 -12.55 10.48 15.49
CA ALA A 12 -12.09 11.77 14.99
C ALA A 12 -11.08 12.42 15.94
N ALA A 13 -11.29 12.35 17.25
CA ALA A 13 -10.35 12.87 18.24
C ALA A 13 -9.02 12.09 18.23
N ILE A 14 -9.05 10.76 18.09
CA ILE A 14 -7.84 9.95 17.95
C ILE A 14 -7.10 10.34 16.66
N VAL A 15 -7.80 10.45 15.52
CA VAL A 15 -7.22 10.87 14.24
C VAL A 15 -6.62 12.28 14.31
N MET A 16 -7.24 13.20 15.05
CA MET A 16 -6.77 14.58 15.23
C MET A 16 -5.65 14.73 16.27
N LEU A 17 -5.47 13.76 17.18
CA LEU A 17 -4.40 13.78 18.19
C LEU A 17 -3.13 13.05 17.74
N VAL A 18 -3.22 12.21 16.71
CA VAL A 18 -2.07 11.52 16.10
C VAL A 18 -1.02 12.45 15.45
N PRO A 19 -1.32 13.63 14.89
CA PRO A 19 -0.29 14.41 14.19
C PRO A 19 0.59 15.28 15.12
N THR A 20 0.25 15.47 16.40
CA THR A 20 0.96 16.44 17.26
C THR A 20 2.12 15.85 18.06
N PHE A 21 2.30 14.52 18.07
CA PHE A 21 3.41 13.83 18.76
C PHE A 21 4.43 13.19 17.80
N ALA A 22 4.23 13.30 16.48
CA ALA A 22 5.18 12.78 15.52
C ALA A 22 6.37 13.74 15.41
N HIS A 23 7.40 13.51 16.23
CA HIS A 23 8.75 14.00 15.91
C HIS A 23 9.15 13.48 14.52
N ALA A 24 9.99 14.22 13.78
CA ALA A 24 10.44 13.82 12.44
C ALA A 24 11.07 12.40 12.42
N ASP A 25 11.59 11.93 13.56
CA ASP A 25 12.13 10.58 13.78
C ASP A 25 11.06 9.47 13.90
N VAL A 26 9.77 9.84 13.97
CA VAL A 26 8.61 8.94 14.17
C VAL A 26 7.79 8.79 12.88
N ILE A 27 8.13 9.54 11.82
CA ILE A 27 7.42 9.51 10.55
C ILE A 27 7.86 8.26 9.78
N TRP A 28 6.96 7.26 9.65
CA TRP A 28 7.25 6.00 8.95
C TRP A 28 7.66 6.24 7.48
N PRO A 29 8.59 5.45 6.92
CA PRO A 29 8.85 5.45 5.46
C PRO A 29 7.59 5.27 4.59
N ALA A 30 6.53 4.66 5.12
CA ALA A 30 5.24 4.46 4.43
C ALA A 30 4.50 5.77 4.22
N LEU A 31 4.61 6.72 5.16
CA LEU A 31 4.00 8.04 5.04
C LEU A 31 4.64 8.85 3.91
N PHE A 32 5.94 8.65 3.64
CA PHE A 32 6.61 9.22 2.47
C PHE A 32 6.25 8.48 1.18
N LEU A 33 6.06 7.16 1.26
CA LEU A 33 5.72 6.32 0.11
C LEU A 33 4.30 6.55 -0.41
N GLU A 34 3.33 6.77 0.48
CA GLU A 34 1.91 6.89 0.12
C GLU A 34 1.65 7.99 -0.92
N PRO A 35 2.13 9.25 -0.75
CA PRO A 35 1.97 10.30 -1.77
C PRO A 35 2.60 9.92 -3.12
N ARG A 36 3.71 9.16 -3.11
CA ARG A 36 4.38 8.71 -4.34
C ARG A 36 3.56 7.65 -5.07
N LEU A 37 3.03 6.68 -4.35
CA LEU A 37 2.14 5.65 -4.91
C LEU A 37 0.90 6.26 -5.57
N LEU A 38 0.38 7.35 -5.01
CA LEU A 38 -0.79 8.06 -5.53
C LEU A 38 -0.45 9.07 -6.64
N SER A 39 0.81 9.24 -7.00
CA SER A 39 1.20 10.17 -8.07
C SER A 39 0.67 9.69 -9.42
N VAL A 40 0.15 10.64 -10.22
CA VAL A 40 -0.47 10.33 -11.52
C VAL A 40 0.44 9.48 -12.43
N PRO A 41 1.77 9.76 -12.56
CA PRO A 41 2.62 8.94 -13.41
C PRO A 41 2.73 7.49 -12.93
N ILE A 42 2.87 7.27 -11.61
CA ILE A 42 3.01 5.93 -11.02
C ILE A 42 1.69 5.16 -11.16
N VAL A 43 0.56 5.80 -10.89
CA VAL A 43 -0.77 5.19 -11.07
C VAL A 43 -0.99 4.79 -12.52
N VAL A 44 -0.69 5.67 -13.48
CA VAL A 44 -0.86 5.36 -14.91
C VAL A 44 0.02 4.18 -15.33
N VAL A 45 1.29 4.17 -14.94
CA VAL A 45 2.20 3.06 -15.28
C VAL A 45 1.75 1.76 -14.60
N GLY A 46 1.33 1.81 -13.34
CA GLY A 46 0.80 0.66 -12.60
C GLY A 46 -0.43 0.06 -13.28
N LEU A 47 -1.40 0.90 -13.67
CA LEU A 47 -2.59 0.47 -14.42
C LEU A 47 -2.24 -0.20 -15.75
N LEU A 48 -1.24 0.32 -16.49
CA LEU A 48 -0.79 -0.30 -17.74
C LEU A 48 -0.16 -1.67 -17.50
N ILE A 49 0.68 -1.81 -16.47
CA ILE A 49 1.29 -3.08 -16.06
C ILE A 49 0.20 -4.08 -15.70
N GLU A 50 -0.70 -3.72 -14.78
CA GLU A 50 -1.79 -4.58 -14.32
C GLU A 50 -2.74 -4.99 -15.46
N ALA A 51 -3.15 -4.05 -16.32
CA ALA A 51 -3.98 -4.36 -17.47
C ALA A 51 -3.28 -5.35 -18.43
N ALA A 52 -1.97 -5.21 -18.62
CA ALA A 52 -1.17 -6.18 -19.38
C ALA A 52 -1.14 -7.55 -18.69
N VAL A 53 -1.00 -7.62 -17.35
CA VAL A 53 -1.05 -8.90 -16.62
C VAL A 53 -2.44 -9.55 -16.73
N LEU A 54 -3.54 -8.80 -16.60
CA LEU A 54 -4.89 -9.33 -16.82
C LEU A 54 -5.08 -9.85 -18.24
N ARG A 55 -4.54 -9.13 -19.22
CA ARG A 55 -4.63 -9.51 -20.62
C ARG A 55 -3.82 -10.78 -20.91
N LEU A 56 -2.54 -10.79 -20.54
CA LEU A 56 -1.59 -11.83 -20.92
C LEU A 56 -1.70 -13.06 -20.00
N GLY A 57 -1.93 -12.85 -18.71
CA GLY A 57 -2.05 -13.90 -17.71
C GLY A 57 -3.42 -14.58 -17.68
N PHE A 58 -4.50 -13.79 -17.81
CA PHE A 58 -5.88 -14.27 -17.65
C PHE A 58 -6.70 -14.24 -18.94
N ARG A 59 -6.09 -13.86 -20.07
CA ARG A 59 -6.73 -13.79 -21.39
C ARG A 59 -7.97 -12.89 -21.45
N MET A 60 -8.10 -11.94 -20.52
CA MET A 60 -9.21 -10.99 -20.54
C MET A 60 -9.18 -10.13 -21.81
N ARG A 61 -10.34 -9.65 -22.28
CA ARG A 61 -10.39 -8.64 -23.35
C ARG A 61 -9.79 -7.34 -22.84
N TRP A 62 -9.05 -6.60 -23.67
CA TRP A 62 -8.36 -5.37 -23.26
C TRP A 62 -9.26 -4.37 -22.51
N LEU A 63 -10.45 -4.07 -23.02
CA LEU A 63 -11.38 -3.16 -22.34
C LEU A 63 -11.81 -3.68 -20.96
N LYS A 64 -12.03 -4.99 -20.83
CA LYS A 64 -12.36 -5.61 -19.54
C LYS A 64 -11.16 -5.60 -18.59
N ALA A 65 -9.95 -5.83 -19.11
CA ALA A 65 -8.71 -5.80 -18.32
C ALA A 65 -8.42 -4.40 -17.78
N ILE A 66 -8.51 -3.37 -18.63
CA ILE A 66 -8.31 -1.97 -18.21
C ILE A 66 -9.35 -1.59 -17.16
N PHE A 67 -10.62 -1.90 -17.39
CA PHE A 67 -11.68 -1.59 -16.42
C PHE A 67 -11.49 -2.34 -15.10
N ALA A 68 -11.14 -3.63 -15.15
CA ALA A 68 -10.92 -4.44 -13.95
C ALA A 68 -9.69 -3.98 -13.14
N SER A 69 -8.59 -3.63 -13.80
CA SER A 69 -7.42 -3.04 -13.15
C SER A 69 -7.78 -1.68 -12.53
N ALA A 70 -8.47 -0.80 -13.25
CA ALA A 70 -8.88 0.50 -12.70
C ALA A 70 -9.78 0.35 -11.45
N VAL A 71 -10.72 -0.59 -11.47
CA VAL A 71 -11.60 -0.88 -10.31
C VAL A 71 -10.80 -1.46 -9.14
N ALA A 72 -9.96 -2.47 -9.39
CA ALA A 72 -9.14 -3.09 -8.36
C ALA A 72 -8.19 -2.08 -7.72
N ASN A 73 -7.52 -1.25 -8.53
CA ASN A 73 -6.59 -0.23 -8.09
C ASN A 73 -7.30 0.90 -7.33
N ALA A 74 -8.51 1.32 -7.74
CA ALA A 74 -9.32 2.27 -6.98
C ALA A 74 -9.71 1.75 -5.58
N ILE A 75 -10.09 0.47 -5.49
CA ILE A 75 -10.38 -0.18 -4.20
C ILE A 75 -9.10 -0.30 -3.35
N SER A 76 -8.00 -0.71 -3.98
CA SER A 76 -6.67 -0.81 -3.38
C SER A 76 -6.18 0.52 -2.82
N ALA A 77 -6.34 1.63 -3.56
CA ALA A 77 -6.00 2.96 -3.11
C ALA A 77 -6.86 3.41 -1.93
N ALA A 78 -8.19 3.21 -2.01
CA ALA A 78 -9.11 3.60 -0.96
C ALA A 78 -8.86 2.86 0.37
N LEU A 79 -8.64 1.55 0.30
CA LEU A 79 -8.35 0.73 1.49
C LEU A 79 -6.89 0.87 1.93
N GLY A 80 -5.96 0.98 0.98
CA GLY A 80 -4.52 1.12 1.20
C GLY A 80 -4.13 2.40 1.93
N ALA A 81 -4.83 3.51 1.68
CA ALA A 81 -4.65 4.78 2.41
C ALA A 81 -4.82 4.62 3.94
N VAL A 82 -5.53 3.59 4.41
CA VAL A 82 -5.66 3.29 5.83
C VAL A 82 -4.80 2.08 6.21
N LEU A 83 -4.85 1.00 5.43
CA LEU A 83 -4.21 -0.27 5.79
C LEU A 83 -2.68 -0.20 5.74
N ILE A 84 -2.09 0.56 4.82
CA ILE A 84 -0.63 0.69 4.71
C ILE A 84 -0.04 1.45 5.91
N PRO A 85 -0.56 2.63 6.31
CA PRO A 85 -0.14 3.28 7.55
C PRO A 85 -0.32 2.41 8.79
N VAL A 86 -1.46 1.70 8.90
CA VAL A 86 -1.71 0.79 10.02
C VAL A 86 -0.70 -0.37 10.04
N ALA A 87 -0.37 -0.94 8.89
CA ALA A 87 0.66 -1.97 8.78
C ALA A 87 2.05 -1.44 9.16
N GLY A 88 2.37 -0.19 8.80
CA GLY A 88 3.60 0.48 9.22
C GLY A 88 3.67 0.65 10.75
N ILE A 89 2.60 1.12 11.38
CA ILE A 89 2.51 1.25 12.85
C ILE A 89 2.67 -0.13 13.53
N ALA A 90 2.00 -1.16 13.01
CA ALA A 90 2.14 -2.52 13.51
C ALA A 90 3.58 -3.02 13.41
N TRP A 91 4.30 -2.66 12.34
CA TRP A 91 5.71 -2.98 12.21
C TRP A 91 6.57 -2.23 13.24
N GLU A 92 6.33 -0.94 13.52
CA GLU A 92 7.17 -0.25 14.50
C GLU A 92 7.03 -0.87 15.88
N ILE A 93 5.79 -1.10 16.31
CA ILE A 93 5.49 -1.55 17.66
C ILE A 93 6.04 -2.95 17.92
N PHE A 94 6.12 -3.81 16.90
CA PHE A 94 6.57 -5.19 17.07
C PHE A 94 8.02 -5.39 16.57
N PRO A 95 8.31 -5.55 15.26
CA PRO A 95 9.69 -5.68 14.77
C PRO A 95 10.59 -4.47 15.04
N GLY A 96 10.06 -3.25 14.93
CA GLY A 96 10.84 -2.01 15.05
C GLY A 96 11.46 -1.85 16.43
N ILE A 97 10.69 -2.04 17.50
CA ILE A 97 11.19 -2.03 18.88
C ILE A 97 12.30 -3.08 19.10
N LEU A 98 12.19 -4.26 18.47
CA LEU A 98 13.23 -5.29 18.58
C LEU A 98 14.51 -4.88 17.86
N LEU A 99 14.40 -4.33 16.63
CA LEU A 99 15.54 -3.81 15.88
C LEU A 99 16.25 -2.68 16.63
N TYR A 100 15.50 -1.75 17.21
CA TYR A 100 16.06 -0.69 18.04
C TYR A 100 16.81 -1.26 19.24
N LYS A 101 16.22 -2.22 19.97
CA LYS A 101 16.86 -2.82 21.15
C LYS A 101 18.11 -3.64 20.85
N VAL A 102 18.13 -4.37 19.73
CA VAL A 102 19.21 -5.32 19.41
C VAL A 102 20.32 -4.66 18.60
N LEU A 103 19.97 -3.78 17.66
CA LEU A 103 20.90 -3.18 16.70
C LEU A 103 21.09 -1.67 16.89
N ASN A 104 20.37 -1.05 17.82
CA ASN A 104 20.36 0.40 18.05
C ASN A 104 20.08 1.22 16.78
N MET A 105 19.24 0.66 15.89
CA MET A 105 18.85 1.28 14.63
C MET A 105 17.56 2.08 14.81
N GLY A 106 17.57 3.35 14.39
CA GLY A 106 16.37 4.19 14.34
C GLY A 106 15.39 3.78 13.22
N THR A 107 14.23 4.41 13.17
CA THR A 107 13.10 4.07 12.28
C THR A 107 13.48 4.13 10.79
N PHE A 108 14.33 5.08 10.39
CA PHE A 108 14.84 5.19 9.02
C PHE A 108 16.09 4.32 8.79
N ASN A 109 15.89 3.02 8.68
CA ASN A 109 16.95 2.07 8.33
C ASN A 109 16.55 1.18 7.14
N PRO A 110 17.50 0.51 6.47
CA PRO A 110 17.20 -0.33 5.30
C PRO A 110 16.18 -1.45 5.57
N PHE A 111 16.15 -2.02 6.78
CA PHE A 111 15.17 -3.05 7.15
C PHE A 111 13.76 -2.47 7.21
N THR A 112 13.59 -1.28 7.78
CA THR A 112 12.28 -0.62 7.85
C THR A 112 11.77 -0.22 6.46
N TRP A 113 12.66 0.22 5.57
CA TRP A 113 12.31 0.49 4.17
C TRP A 113 11.91 -0.80 3.42
N ALA A 114 12.67 -1.89 3.59
CA ALA A 114 12.35 -3.18 3.00
C ALA A 114 11.02 -3.75 3.53
N ALA A 115 10.76 -3.57 4.83
CA ALA A 115 9.50 -3.94 5.45
C ALA A 115 8.34 -3.12 4.91
N THR A 116 8.51 -1.81 4.79
CA THR A 116 7.53 -0.90 4.20
C THR A 116 7.17 -1.32 2.78
N PHE A 117 8.18 -1.58 1.95
CA PHE A 117 8.01 -2.10 0.59
C PHE A 117 7.19 -3.40 0.59
N SER A 118 7.59 -4.36 1.42
CA SER A 118 7.01 -5.70 1.47
C SER A 118 5.57 -5.67 1.97
N LEU A 119 5.31 -4.89 3.03
CA LEU A 119 3.97 -4.74 3.61
C LEU A 119 3.05 -4.00 2.65
N ALA A 120 3.50 -2.88 2.05
CA ALA A 120 2.70 -2.16 1.06
C ALA A 120 2.32 -3.08 -0.11
N THR A 121 3.31 -3.78 -0.68
CA THR A 121 3.08 -4.74 -1.77
C THR A 121 2.12 -5.87 -1.36
N ALA A 122 2.30 -6.46 -0.18
CA ALA A 122 1.45 -7.54 0.29
C ALA A 122 0.01 -7.08 0.54
N VAL A 123 -0.17 -5.90 1.15
CA VAL A 123 -1.48 -5.31 1.44
C VAL A 123 -2.22 -4.99 0.13
N THR A 124 -1.58 -4.29 -0.81
CA THR A 124 -2.23 -3.96 -2.10
C THR A 124 -2.55 -5.22 -2.89
N THR A 125 -1.63 -6.18 -2.94
CA THR A 125 -1.85 -7.49 -3.59
C THR A 125 -3.07 -8.20 -3.02
N ALA A 126 -3.20 -8.27 -1.68
CA ALA A 126 -4.30 -8.94 -1.03
C ALA A 126 -5.65 -8.29 -1.34
N ILE A 127 -5.70 -6.95 -1.31
CA ILE A 127 -6.90 -6.18 -1.64
C ILE A 127 -7.28 -6.38 -3.11
N GLU A 128 -6.32 -6.25 -4.02
CA GLU A 128 -6.58 -6.32 -5.46
C GLU A 128 -6.99 -7.72 -5.89
N VAL A 129 -6.27 -8.77 -5.46
CA VAL A 129 -6.65 -10.16 -5.75
C VAL A 129 -8.03 -10.47 -5.19
N GLY A 130 -8.32 -10.01 -3.97
CA GLY A 130 -9.66 -10.14 -3.37
C GLY A 130 -10.74 -9.44 -4.18
N SER A 131 -10.49 -8.20 -4.63
CA SER A 131 -11.43 -7.43 -5.45
C SER A 131 -11.66 -8.04 -6.84
N LEU A 132 -10.60 -8.54 -7.48
CA LEU A 132 -10.64 -9.21 -8.78
C LEU A 132 -11.41 -10.53 -8.69
N HIS A 133 -11.24 -11.26 -7.60
CA HIS A 133 -12.02 -12.46 -7.35
C HIS A 133 -13.49 -12.12 -7.13
N ALA A 134 -13.79 -11.20 -6.21
CA ALA A 134 -15.16 -10.86 -5.82
C ALA A 134 -15.99 -10.22 -6.94
N ILE A 135 -15.39 -9.36 -7.76
CA ILE A 135 -16.11 -8.57 -8.77
C ILE A 135 -16.00 -9.21 -10.17
N PHE A 136 -14.81 -9.72 -10.52
CA PHE A 136 -14.51 -10.18 -11.88
C PHE A 136 -14.39 -11.70 -12.00
N ASN A 137 -14.59 -12.44 -10.91
CA ASN A 137 -14.47 -13.91 -10.85
C ASN A 137 -13.10 -14.43 -11.30
N VAL A 138 -12.03 -13.68 -11.00
CA VAL A 138 -10.66 -14.16 -11.23
C VAL A 138 -10.36 -15.31 -10.25
N PRO A 139 -9.83 -16.45 -10.71
CA PRO A 139 -9.58 -17.59 -9.83
C PRO A 139 -8.44 -17.30 -8.83
N LEU A 140 -8.65 -17.69 -7.57
CA LEU A 140 -7.66 -17.59 -6.48
C LEU A 140 -6.64 -18.75 -6.55
N MET A 141 -5.80 -18.74 -7.58
CA MET A 141 -4.71 -19.72 -7.72
C MET A 141 -3.40 -19.13 -7.18
N PRO A 142 -2.45 -19.95 -6.69
CA PRO A 142 -1.12 -19.47 -6.29
C PRO A 142 -0.42 -18.68 -7.40
N ARG A 143 -0.64 -19.08 -8.66
CA ARG A 143 -0.17 -18.33 -9.83
C ARG A 143 -0.75 -16.91 -9.93
N THR A 144 -2.04 -16.75 -9.61
CA THR A 144 -2.70 -15.43 -9.58
C THR A 144 -2.03 -14.53 -8.57
N TRP A 145 -1.86 -15.02 -7.34
CA TRP A 145 -1.18 -14.31 -6.27
C TRP A 145 0.25 -13.92 -6.65
N GLY A 146 1.03 -14.85 -7.19
CA GLY A 146 2.41 -14.57 -7.62
C GLY A 146 2.47 -13.48 -8.70
N LEU A 147 1.67 -13.60 -9.76
CA LEU A 147 1.63 -12.58 -10.83
C LEU A 147 1.21 -11.20 -10.30
N TRP A 148 0.19 -11.17 -9.44
CA TRP A 148 -0.32 -9.92 -8.89
C TRP A 148 0.66 -9.26 -7.91
N PHE A 149 1.35 -10.09 -7.12
CA PHE A 149 2.40 -9.63 -6.23
C PHE A 149 3.54 -8.97 -7.01
N PHE A 150 4.02 -9.59 -8.09
CA PHE A 150 5.10 -9.00 -8.90
C PHE A 150 4.65 -7.73 -9.65
N ALA A 151 3.39 -7.67 -10.11
CA ALA A 151 2.84 -6.46 -10.71
C ALA A 151 2.79 -5.31 -9.70
N ASN A 152 2.26 -5.56 -8.50
CA ASN A 152 2.23 -4.59 -7.40
C ASN A 152 3.64 -4.18 -6.96
N ALA A 153 4.55 -5.15 -6.83
CA ALA A 153 5.94 -4.89 -6.46
C ALA A 153 6.63 -3.97 -7.48
N ALA A 154 6.33 -4.10 -8.77
CA ALA A 154 6.85 -3.21 -9.80
C ALA A 154 6.33 -1.76 -9.61
N SER A 155 5.04 -1.59 -9.36
CA SER A 155 4.43 -0.28 -9.08
C SER A 155 5.03 0.37 -7.81
N VAL A 156 5.20 -0.41 -6.74
CA VAL A 156 5.85 0.06 -5.50
C VAL A 156 7.33 0.39 -5.76
N SER A 157 8.04 -0.42 -6.55
CA SER A 157 9.44 -0.16 -6.89
C SER A 157 9.61 1.15 -7.66
N LEU A 158 8.68 1.46 -8.56
CA LEU A 158 8.66 2.75 -9.26
C LEU A 158 8.44 3.92 -8.29
N ALA A 159 7.58 3.75 -7.29
CA ALA A 159 7.40 4.73 -6.23
C ALA A 159 8.67 4.96 -5.41
N PHE A 160 9.36 3.88 -5.02
CA PHE A 160 10.66 3.99 -4.35
C PHE A 160 11.72 4.66 -5.23
N ALA A 161 11.82 4.27 -6.51
CA ALA A 161 12.76 4.85 -7.45
C ALA A 161 12.50 6.36 -7.68
N SER A 162 11.25 6.81 -7.53
CA SER A 162 10.91 8.22 -7.66
C SER A 162 11.59 9.11 -6.64
N PHE A 163 11.93 8.60 -5.44
CA PHE A 163 12.70 9.36 -4.44
C PHE A 163 14.11 9.72 -4.92
N ALA A 164 14.73 8.89 -5.76
CA ALA A 164 16.05 9.16 -6.31
C ALA A 164 16.03 10.27 -7.38
N ILE A 165 14.90 10.44 -8.07
CA ILE A 165 14.73 11.44 -9.13
C ILE A 165 14.27 12.77 -8.54
N GLN A 166 13.35 12.72 -7.59
CA GLN A 166 12.81 13.89 -6.91
C GLN A 166 12.72 13.58 -5.42
N PRO A 167 13.73 13.97 -4.62
CA PRO A 167 13.68 13.81 -3.17
C PRO A 167 12.50 14.58 -2.59
N ASP A 168 11.89 14.07 -1.52
CA ASP A 168 10.93 14.85 -0.75
C ASP A 168 11.66 16.06 -0.13
N ARG A 169 11.05 17.24 -0.24
CA ARG A 169 11.57 18.49 0.35
C ARG A 169 11.08 18.66 1.77
#